data_AF-A0A7X0FYZ6-F1
#
_entry.id   AF-A0A7X0FYZ6-F1
#
_cell.length_a   1.000
_cell.length_b   1.000
_cell.length_c   1.000
_cell.angle_alpha   90.00
_cell.angle_beta   90.00
_cell.angle_gamma   90.00
#
_symmetry.space_group_name_H-M   'P 1'
#
loop_
_entity.id
_entity.type
_entity.pdbx_description
1 polymer ?
#
loop_
_entity_poly.entity_id
_entity_poly.type
_entity_poly.pdbx_seq_one_letter_code
_entity_poly.pdbx_strand_id
1 'polypeptide(L)'
;MIIRWWCGASPSFALAVAAGGSFTPAARREVLEALGVSLALPPAAAARCLAEAGICYLFAPNVHAGLRHASPVRRALGVPTVINYIAPLVNPARPRAACVGCSNADVAPVLAQVLADRGCSALVVRGHDGLDEISTAAPTHVWVVTGNTVTPTTIDAAEFGLPRSVPGDLRGGDASHNAVVARRIVEGDTGPVRDAVLINAAAAIAAYRGLDGDVRARMAAGLREAAAAIDSGAAKKTLDRWAQAAAQQNGLTSQSVDRAIP
;
A
#
# COMPACT_ATOMS: atom_id res chain seq x y z
N MET A 1 -14.21 4.18 1.53
CA MET A 1 -13.45 3.06 0.95
C MET A 1 -12.40 2.65 1.96
N ILE A 2 -12.61 1.57 2.71
CA ILE A 2 -11.75 1.18 3.85
C ILE A 2 -10.73 0.15 3.33
N ILE A 3 -9.53 0.61 2.98
CA ILE A 3 -8.39 -0.26 2.70
C ILE A 3 -7.41 -0.03 3.86
N ARG A 4 -7.23 -1.06 4.70
CA ARG A 4 -6.44 -0.99 5.93
C ARG A 4 -4.96 -1.24 5.59
N TRP A 5 -4.12 -0.22 5.80
CA TRP A 5 -2.71 -0.20 5.41
C TRP A 5 -1.80 -0.88 6.42
N TRP A 6 -0.75 -1.53 5.93
CA TRP A 6 0.29 -2.14 6.76
C TRP A 6 1.65 -2.17 6.02
N CYS A 7 2.74 -2.01 6.78
CA CYS A 7 4.09 -1.81 6.24
C CYS A 7 4.97 -3.04 6.45
N GLY A 8 5.41 -3.64 5.33
CA GLY A 8 6.61 -4.49 5.28
C GLY A 8 6.79 -5.33 4.01
N ALA A 9 5.76 -5.44 3.16
CA ALA A 9 5.86 -5.72 1.73
C ALA A 9 4.60 -5.11 1.09
N SER A 10 4.76 -4.46 -0.04
CA SER A 10 3.94 -3.33 -0.50
C SER A 10 2.42 -3.62 -0.57
N PRO A 11 1.58 -2.74 0.01
CA PRO A 11 0.16 -2.70 -0.32
C PRO A 11 -0.21 -1.38 -1.01
N SER A 12 -0.73 -1.52 -2.23
CA SER A 12 -0.93 -0.44 -3.16
C SER A 12 -2.39 0.02 -3.18
N PHE A 13 -2.66 1.27 -2.77
CA PHE A 13 -3.74 2.12 -3.32
C PHE A 13 -3.39 3.61 -3.13
N ALA A 14 -3.03 4.29 -4.21
CA ALA A 14 -3.06 5.75 -4.39
C ALA A 14 -2.37 6.65 -3.35
N LEU A 15 -1.15 6.27 -3.01
CA LEU A 15 -0.03 7.19 -3.16
C LEU A 15 1.24 6.38 -3.45
N ALA A 16 1.19 5.58 -4.53
CA ALA A 16 2.42 5.24 -5.22
C ALA A 16 2.91 6.56 -5.81
N VAL A 17 3.63 7.34 -5.01
CA VAL A 17 4.49 8.32 -5.62
C VAL A 17 5.44 7.54 -6.49
N ALA A 18 5.43 7.86 -7.79
CA ALA A 18 6.48 7.56 -8.76
C ALA A 18 7.72 6.93 -8.12
N ALA A 19 7.87 5.62 -8.19
CA ALA A 19 9.19 5.03 -8.34
C ALA A 19 9.02 3.71 -9.07
N GLY A 20 9.47 3.64 -10.32
CA GLY A 20 9.93 2.40 -10.95
C GLY A 20 11.17 1.85 -10.23
N GLY A 21 11.09 1.69 -8.90
CA GLY A 21 12.17 1.29 -8.02
C GLY A 21 11.63 0.90 -6.65
N SER A 22 12.19 -0.17 -6.07
CA SER A 22 11.78 -0.72 -4.78
C SER A 22 11.90 0.33 -3.66
N PHE A 23 10.77 0.81 -3.13
CA PHE A 23 10.79 1.72 -1.99
C PHE A 23 11.18 0.99 -0.70
N THR A 24 12.23 1.49 -0.04
CA THR A 24 12.49 1.08 1.34
C THR A 24 11.32 1.50 2.24
N PRO A 25 11.02 0.76 3.32
CA PRO A 25 10.05 1.19 4.32
C PRO A 25 10.32 2.59 4.90
N ALA A 26 11.58 3.00 4.98
CA ALA A 26 11.99 4.32 5.46
C ALA A 26 11.55 5.44 4.50
N ALA A 27 11.76 5.26 3.21
CA ALA A 27 11.40 6.24 2.20
C ALA A 27 9.87 6.46 2.11
N ARG A 28 9.05 5.40 2.24
CA ARG A 28 7.58 5.53 2.33
C ARG A 28 7.13 6.37 3.53
N ARG A 29 7.77 6.16 4.68
CA ARG A 29 7.50 6.91 5.91
C ARG A 29 7.81 8.40 5.71
N GLU A 30 8.98 8.71 5.17
CA GLU A 30 9.43 10.09 4.98
C GLU A 30 8.53 10.87 4.00
N VAL A 31 8.03 10.20 2.95
CA VAL A 31 7.04 10.80 2.04
C VAL A 31 5.74 11.15 2.77
N LEU A 32 5.21 10.23 3.57
CA LEU A 32 3.99 10.46 4.35
C LEU A 32 4.16 11.55 5.42
N GLU A 33 5.32 11.61 6.07
CA GLU A 33 5.66 12.71 6.99
C GLU A 33 5.75 14.06 6.25
N ALA A 34 6.34 14.10 5.06
CA ALA A 34 6.38 15.29 4.19
C ALA A 34 5.00 15.69 3.63
N LEU A 35 4.00 14.82 3.75
CA LEU A 35 2.59 15.11 3.48
C LEU A 35 1.83 15.60 4.72
N GLY A 36 2.50 15.73 5.88
CA GLY A 36 1.91 16.19 7.13
C GLY A 36 1.26 15.09 7.96
N VAL A 37 1.49 13.81 7.63
CA VAL A 37 0.94 12.69 8.40
C VAL A 37 1.95 12.28 9.47
N SER A 38 1.60 12.48 10.75
CA SER A 38 2.39 11.91 11.84
C SER A 38 2.23 10.38 11.87
N LEU A 39 3.34 9.65 11.73
CA LEU A 39 3.33 8.19 11.62
C LEU A 39 3.74 7.45 12.90
N ALA A 40 4.45 8.11 13.82
CA ALA A 40 4.88 7.54 15.08
C ALA A 40 3.76 7.52 16.13
N LEU A 41 2.52 7.24 15.70
CA LEU A 41 1.36 7.19 16.57
C LEU A 41 1.30 5.86 17.34
N PRO A 42 0.89 5.87 18.61
CA PRO A 42 0.50 4.65 19.31
C PRO A 42 -0.68 3.95 18.60
N PRO A 43 -0.84 2.62 18.75
CA PRO A 43 -1.90 1.87 18.07
C PRO A 43 -3.32 2.43 18.28
N ALA A 44 -3.62 2.91 19.50
CA ALA A 44 -4.91 3.52 19.81
C ALA A 44 -5.15 4.84 19.05
N ALA A 45 -4.12 5.65 18.86
CA ALA A 45 -4.19 6.88 18.07
C ALA A 45 -4.36 6.58 16.58
N ALA A 46 -3.62 5.61 16.05
CA ALA A 46 -3.80 5.16 14.66
C ALA A 46 -5.23 4.63 14.40
N ALA A 47 -5.82 3.91 15.37
CA ALA A 47 -7.21 3.46 15.29
C ALA A 47 -8.22 4.63 15.25
N ARG A 48 -7.96 5.73 15.97
CA ARG A 48 -8.79 6.94 15.89
C ARG A 48 -8.66 7.64 14.54
N CYS A 49 -7.44 7.76 13.99
CA CYS A 49 -7.26 8.24 12.62
C CYS A 49 -8.06 7.42 11.61
N LEU A 50 -8.10 6.09 11.76
CA LEU A 50 -8.92 5.23 10.91
C LEU A 50 -10.41 5.55 11.02
N ALA A 51 -10.91 5.76 12.25
CA ALA A 51 -12.32 6.08 12.48
C ALA A 51 -12.71 7.45 11.90
N GLU A 52 -11.84 8.45 12.01
CA GLU A 52 -12.11 9.84 11.60
C GLU A 52 -11.87 10.08 10.10
N ALA A 53 -10.76 9.56 9.55
CA ALA A 53 -10.35 9.81 8.18
C ALA A 53 -10.67 8.64 7.22
N GLY A 54 -11.00 7.46 7.75
CA GLY A 54 -11.18 6.24 6.95
C GLY A 54 -9.87 5.58 6.52
N ILE A 55 -8.72 6.09 7.00
CA ILE A 55 -7.38 5.61 6.70
C ILE A 55 -6.47 5.79 7.92
N CYS A 56 -5.54 4.85 8.11
CA CYS A 56 -4.47 4.97 9.10
C CYS A 56 -3.22 4.25 8.62
N TYR A 57 -2.08 4.56 9.23
CA TYR A 57 -0.83 3.83 9.04
C TYR A 57 -0.39 3.18 10.35
N LEU A 58 -0.02 1.91 10.28
CA LEU A 58 0.46 1.14 11.42
C LEU A 58 1.98 1.01 11.32
N PHE A 59 2.70 1.83 12.09
CA PHE A 59 4.15 1.85 12.08
C PHE A 59 4.71 0.56 12.70
N ALA A 60 5.45 -0.23 11.90
CA ALA A 60 5.89 -1.57 12.26
C ALA A 60 6.61 -1.66 13.63
N PRO A 61 7.56 -0.75 13.98
CA PRO A 61 8.19 -0.77 15.31
C PRO A 61 7.19 -0.66 16.48
N ASN A 62 6.08 0.06 16.30
CA ASN A 62 5.07 0.27 17.34
C ASN A 62 4.11 -0.92 17.50
N VAL A 63 3.96 -1.75 16.46
CA VAL A 63 2.99 -2.86 16.46
C VAL A 63 3.63 -4.25 16.48
N HIS A 64 4.93 -4.34 16.17
CA HIS A 64 5.70 -5.57 16.10
C HIS A 64 6.94 -5.51 16.98
N ALA A 65 6.74 -5.19 18.26
CA ALA A 65 7.82 -4.98 19.21
C ALA A 65 8.78 -6.18 19.28
N GLY A 66 8.29 -7.42 19.07
CA GLY A 66 9.11 -8.63 19.06
C GLY A 66 10.09 -8.74 17.87
N LEU A 67 9.79 -8.11 16.73
CA LEU A 67 10.69 -8.15 15.56
C LEU A 67 12.03 -7.44 15.80
N ARG A 68 12.12 -6.58 16.82
CA ARG A 68 13.38 -5.93 17.21
C ARG A 68 14.48 -6.94 17.55
N HIS A 69 14.11 -8.11 18.07
CA HIS A 69 15.05 -9.18 18.44
C HIS A 69 15.65 -9.87 17.21
N ALA A 70 14.94 -9.87 16.08
CA ALA A 70 15.45 -10.39 14.81
C ALA A 70 16.35 -9.39 14.08
N SER A 71 16.24 -8.09 14.38
CA SER A 71 16.96 -7.03 13.65
C SER A 71 18.49 -7.17 13.64
N PRO A 72 19.18 -7.50 14.75
CA PRO A 72 20.64 -7.68 14.73
C PRO A 72 21.06 -8.85 13.84
N VAL A 73 20.36 -9.98 13.93
CA VAL A 73 20.63 -11.18 13.12
C VAL A 73 20.40 -10.90 11.64
N ARG A 74 19.28 -10.23 11.30
CA ARG A 74 18.98 -9.84 9.92
C ARG A 74 20.05 -8.91 9.34
N ARG A 75 20.55 -7.96 10.13
CA ARG A 75 21.62 -7.05 9.72
C ARG A 75 22.92 -7.81 9.47
N ALA A 76 23.26 -8.77 10.34
CA ALA A 76 24.45 -9.60 10.19
C ALA A 76 24.38 -10.53 8.97
N LEU A 77 23.20 -11.09 8.67
CA LEU A 77 23.00 -11.96 7.51
C LEU A 77 23.13 -11.21 6.18
N GLY A 78 22.67 -9.95 6.10
CA GLY A 78 22.79 -9.11 4.89
C GLY A 78 22.02 -9.59 3.66
N VAL A 79 21.30 -10.71 3.75
CA VAL A 79 20.53 -11.32 2.65
C VAL A 79 19.03 -11.34 2.95
N PRO A 80 18.16 -11.30 1.91
CA PRO A 80 16.72 -11.50 2.10
C PRO A 80 16.40 -12.86 2.73
N THR A 81 15.45 -12.88 3.66
CA THR A 81 14.95 -14.09 4.31
C THR A 81 13.42 -14.09 4.27
N VAL A 82 12.77 -15.14 4.79
CA VAL A 82 11.31 -15.19 4.93
C VAL A 82 10.73 -13.94 5.63
N ILE A 83 11.48 -13.33 6.56
CA ILE A 83 11.04 -12.13 7.30
C ILE A 83 10.80 -10.93 6.37
N ASN A 84 11.45 -10.88 5.20
CA ASN A 84 11.21 -9.84 4.20
C ASN A 84 9.81 -9.94 3.57
N TYR A 85 9.18 -11.11 3.64
CA TYR A 85 7.93 -11.41 2.95
C TYR A 85 6.77 -11.74 3.89
N ILE A 86 7.01 -12.17 5.13
CA ILE A 86 5.91 -12.45 6.10
C ILE A 86 5.12 -11.23 6.49
N ALA A 87 5.70 -10.09 6.18
CA ALA A 87 5.19 -8.80 6.42
C ALA A 87 3.64 -8.72 6.20
N PRO A 88 3.09 -8.80 4.96
CA PRO A 88 1.64 -8.73 4.71
C PRO A 88 0.79 -9.65 5.60
N LEU A 89 1.38 -10.74 6.07
CA LEU A 89 0.74 -11.76 6.90
C LEU A 89 0.70 -11.40 8.38
N VAL A 90 1.44 -10.39 8.84
CA VAL A 90 1.46 -9.98 10.25
C VAL A 90 0.81 -8.63 10.46
N ASN A 91 -0.10 -8.18 9.58
CA ASN A 91 -0.89 -6.98 9.85
C ASN A 91 -1.76 -7.18 11.12
N PRO A 92 -1.55 -6.40 12.21
CA PRO A 92 -2.30 -6.58 13.45
C PRO A 92 -3.78 -6.24 13.30
N ALA A 93 -4.16 -5.45 12.29
CA ALA A 93 -5.55 -5.14 11.96
C ALA A 93 -6.27 -6.28 11.21
N ARG A 94 -5.55 -7.35 10.84
CA ARG A 94 -6.04 -8.57 10.17
C ARG A 94 -7.09 -8.28 9.08
N PRO A 95 -6.72 -7.54 8.03
CA PRO A 95 -7.66 -7.18 6.98
C PRO A 95 -8.16 -8.44 6.25
N ARG A 96 -9.46 -8.47 5.95
CA ARG A 96 -10.08 -9.55 5.16
C ARG A 96 -9.85 -9.39 3.65
N ALA A 97 -9.37 -8.22 3.22
CA ALA A 97 -9.03 -7.98 1.83
C ALA A 97 -7.68 -7.27 1.70
N ALA A 98 -6.90 -7.62 0.68
CA ALA A 98 -5.57 -7.05 0.46
C ALA A 98 -5.12 -7.08 -1.01
N CYS A 99 -4.36 -6.08 -1.44
CA CYS A 99 -3.46 -6.18 -2.60
C CYS A 99 -2.03 -6.22 -2.05
N VAL A 100 -1.25 -7.22 -2.44
CA VAL A 100 0.06 -7.50 -1.86
C VAL A 100 1.11 -7.67 -2.96
N GLY A 101 2.11 -6.81 -2.93
CA GLY A 101 3.31 -6.92 -3.73
C GLY A 101 4.27 -8.00 -3.25
N CYS A 102 4.81 -8.81 -4.17
CA CYS A 102 5.94 -9.68 -3.88
C CYS A 102 6.96 -9.67 -5.02
N SER A 103 8.17 -9.18 -4.75
CA SER A 103 9.26 -9.13 -5.74
C SER A 103 9.86 -10.50 -6.07
N ASN A 104 9.66 -11.51 -5.21
CA ASN A 104 10.20 -12.84 -5.37
C ASN A 104 9.15 -13.80 -5.97
N ALA A 105 9.45 -14.35 -7.15
CA ALA A 105 8.56 -15.22 -7.90
C ALA A 105 8.21 -16.52 -7.16
N ASP A 106 9.14 -17.06 -6.38
CA ASP A 106 8.95 -18.33 -5.66
C ASP A 106 8.13 -18.13 -4.38
N VAL A 107 8.21 -16.93 -3.79
CA VAL A 107 7.52 -16.60 -2.54
C VAL A 107 6.09 -16.10 -2.77
N ALA A 108 5.83 -15.43 -3.88
CA ALA A 108 4.51 -14.91 -4.23
C ALA A 108 3.37 -15.96 -4.17
N PRO A 109 3.49 -17.17 -4.77
CA PRO A 109 2.44 -18.19 -4.65
C PRO A 109 2.25 -18.69 -3.22
N VAL A 110 3.32 -18.78 -2.43
CA VAL A 110 3.25 -19.18 -1.02
C VAL A 110 2.49 -18.13 -0.19
N LEU A 111 2.77 -16.84 -0.42
CA LEU A 111 2.03 -15.76 0.22
C LEU A 111 0.54 -15.80 -0.13
N ALA A 112 0.22 -16.05 -1.41
CA ALA A 112 -1.16 -16.16 -1.88
C ALA A 112 -1.88 -17.32 -1.17
N GLN A 113 -1.22 -18.48 -1.03
CA GLN A 113 -1.81 -19.62 -0.32
C GLN A 113 -2.05 -19.31 1.16
N VAL A 114 -1.12 -18.66 1.86
CA VAL A 114 -1.34 -18.29 3.28
C VAL A 114 -2.51 -17.31 3.44
N LEU A 115 -2.71 -16.41 2.49
CA LEU A 115 -3.89 -15.52 2.48
C LEU A 115 -5.18 -16.30 2.21
N ALA A 116 -5.14 -17.30 1.33
CA ALA A 116 -6.28 -18.19 1.04
C ALA A 116 -6.67 -19.02 2.27
N ASP A 117 -5.69 -19.60 2.97
CA ASP A 117 -5.91 -20.40 4.17
C ASP A 117 -6.54 -19.58 5.31
N ARG A 118 -6.38 -18.25 5.28
CA ARG A 118 -6.99 -17.29 6.21
C ARG A 118 -8.35 -16.78 5.76
N GLY A 119 -8.84 -17.21 4.60
CA GLY A 119 -10.11 -16.79 4.01
C GLY A 119 -10.10 -15.32 3.55
N CYS A 120 -8.95 -14.79 3.16
CA CYS A 120 -8.85 -13.43 2.62
C CYS A 120 -9.36 -13.35 1.17
N SER A 121 -9.84 -12.18 0.77
CA SER A 121 -10.01 -11.78 -0.64
C SER A 121 -8.79 -10.96 -1.06
N ALA A 122 -7.87 -11.53 -1.84
CA ALA A 122 -6.61 -10.85 -2.09
C ALA A 122 -6.09 -10.98 -3.52
N LEU A 123 -5.28 -10.01 -3.93
CA LEU A 123 -4.47 -10.08 -5.13
C LEU A 123 -3.01 -10.02 -4.71
N VAL A 124 -2.26 -11.10 -4.90
CA VAL A 124 -0.79 -11.04 -4.80
C VAL A 124 -0.23 -10.73 -6.17
N VAL A 125 0.65 -9.74 -6.30
CA VAL A 125 1.09 -9.21 -7.59
C VAL A 125 2.61 -9.16 -7.71
N ARG A 126 3.10 -9.41 -8.92
CA ARG A 126 4.50 -9.26 -9.30
C ARG A 126 4.61 -8.85 -10.77
N GLY A 127 5.16 -7.66 -11.02
CA GLY A 127 5.47 -7.20 -12.37
C GLY A 127 6.50 -8.11 -13.04
N HIS A 128 6.39 -8.31 -14.36
CA HIS A 128 7.39 -9.05 -15.13
C HIS A 128 8.74 -8.33 -15.18
N ASP A 129 8.73 -7.01 -14.95
CA ASP A 129 9.90 -6.16 -14.74
C ASP A 129 10.50 -6.28 -13.32
N GLY A 130 9.95 -7.15 -12.47
CA GLY A 130 10.45 -7.44 -11.13
C GLY A 130 9.89 -6.55 -10.02
N LEU A 131 8.99 -5.61 -10.34
CA LEU A 131 8.33 -4.77 -9.36
C LEU A 131 7.38 -5.59 -8.47
N ASP A 132 7.29 -5.23 -7.21
CA ASP A 132 6.29 -5.74 -6.26
C ASP A 132 4.98 -4.94 -6.35
N GLU A 133 4.60 -4.54 -7.56
CA GLU A 133 3.42 -3.72 -7.87
C GLU A 133 2.83 -4.19 -9.22
N ILE A 134 1.61 -3.74 -9.53
CA ILE A 134 1.10 -3.87 -10.90
C ILE A 134 1.82 -2.84 -11.77
N SER A 135 2.58 -3.34 -12.76
CA SER A 135 3.38 -2.49 -13.64
C SER A 135 2.55 -1.90 -14.78
N THR A 136 2.82 -0.64 -15.12
CA THR A 136 2.37 0.00 -16.36
C THR A 136 3.39 -0.15 -17.50
N ALA A 137 4.61 -0.59 -17.21
CA ALA A 137 5.66 -0.84 -18.19
C ALA A 137 5.62 -2.26 -18.78
N ALA A 138 5.10 -3.23 -18.02
CA ALA A 138 5.10 -4.64 -18.39
C ALA A 138 3.85 -5.38 -17.86
N PRO A 139 3.53 -6.58 -18.40
CA PRO A 139 2.53 -7.45 -17.79
C PRO A 139 2.89 -7.81 -16.34
N THR A 140 1.88 -8.17 -15.57
CA THR A 140 2.00 -8.50 -14.14
C THR A 140 1.41 -9.89 -13.88
N HIS A 141 2.16 -10.76 -13.21
CA HIS A 141 1.63 -12.02 -12.68
C HIS A 141 0.79 -11.69 -11.43
N VAL A 142 -0.44 -12.19 -11.40
CA VAL A 142 -1.39 -11.99 -10.32
C VAL A 142 -1.89 -13.34 -9.81
N TRP A 143 -1.78 -13.58 -8.52
CA TRP A 143 -2.43 -14.70 -7.83
C TRP A 143 -3.71 -14.19 -7.17
N VAL A 144 -4.85 -14.57 -7.75
CA VAL A 144 -6.18 -14.19 -7.28
C VAL A 144 -6.59 -15.12 -6.15
N VAL A 145 -6.84 -14.56 -4.97
CA VAL A 145 -7.21 -15.28 -3.76
C VAL A 145 -8.68 -15.04 -3.47
N THR A 146 -9.49 -16.09 -3.56
CA THR A 146 -10.92 -16.09 -3.26
C THR A 146 -11.27 -17.29 -2.37
N GLY A 147 -11.66 -17.01 -1.13
CA GLY A 147 -11.85 -18.05 -0.12
C GLY A 147 -10.55 -18.84 0.08
N ASN A 148 -10.61 -20.16 -0.07
CA ASN A 148 -9.46 -21.07 0.07
C ASN A 148 -8.78 -21.38 -1.28
N THR A 149 -9.12 -20.67 -2.36
CA THR A 149 -8.57 -20.94 -3.70
C THR A 149 -7.59 -19.85 -4.10
N VAL A 150 -6.49 -20.27 -4.75
CA VAL A 150 -5.55 -19.39 -5.44
C VAL A 150 -5.61 -19.69 -6.93
N THR A 151 -5.93 -18.68 -7.74
CA THR A 151 -5.95 -18.78 -9.20
C THR A 151 -4.91 -17.85 -9.80
N PRO A 152 -3.81 -18.38 -10.39
CA PRO A 152 -2.83 -17.56 -11.08
C PRO A 152 -3.39 -17.04 -12.42
N THR A 153 -3.05 -15.82 -12.77
CA THR A 153 -3.33 -15.20 -14.06
C THR A 153 -2.25 -14.15 -14.37
N THR A 154 -2.21 -13.68 -15.61
CA THR A 154 -1.46 -12.48 -15.99
C THR A 154 -2.44 -11.36 -16.29
N ILE A 155 -2.09 -10.13 -15.90
CA ILE A 155 -2.85 -8.92 -16.18
C ILE A 155 -1.92 -7.87 -16.77
N ASP A 156 -2.41 -7.15 -17.76
CA ASP A 156 -1.70 -6.06 -18.39
C ASP A 156 -2.43 -4.73 -18.17
N ALA A 157 -1.75 -3.69 -17.68
CA ALA A 157 -2.34 -2.37 -17.50
C ALA A 157 -2.92 -1.80 -18.81
N ALA A 158 -2.35 -2.18 -19.96
CA ALA A 158 -2.84 -1.77 -21.28
C ALA A 158 -4.26 -2.30 -21.57
N GLU A 159 -4.67 -3.43 -21.01
CA GLU A 159 -6.04 -3.98 -21.15
C GLU A 159 -7.10 -3.07 -20.53
N PHE A 160 -6.70 -2.16 -19.62
CA PHE A 160 -7.59 -1.19 -18.97
C PHE A 160 -7.54 0.21 -19.61
N GLY A 161 -6.88 0.34 -20.75
CA GLY A 161 -6.74 1.61 -21.46
C GLY A 161 -5.67 2.55 -20.87
N LEU A 162 -4.78 2.03 -20.00
CA LEU A 162 -3.66 2.79 -19.46
C LEU A 162 -2.45 2.69 -20.40
N PRO A 163 -1.88 3.83 -20.87
CA PRO A 163 -0.70 3.81 -21.72
C PRO A 163 0.51 3.13 -21.05
N ARG A 164 1.38 2.55 -21.88
CA ARG A 164 2.67 2.03 -21.39
C ARG A 164 3.55 3.18 -20.89
N SER A 165 4.05 3.05 -19.67
CA SER A 165 5.09 3.95 -19.18
C SER A 165 6.44 3.61 -19.83
N VAL A 166 7.23 4.63 -20.14
CA VAL A 166 8.60 4.49 -20.67
C VAL A 166 9.65 4.64 -19.55
N PRO A 167 10.90 4.22 -19.76
CA PRO A 167 11.95 4.40 -18.77
C PRO A 167 12.08 5.86 -18.32
N GLY A 168 11.97 6.09 -17.02
CA GLY A 168 12.03 7.43 -16.43
C GLY A 168 10.68 8.03 -16.04
N ASP A 169 9.57 7.60 -16.65
CA ASP A 169 8.22 8.12 -16.37
C ASP A 169 7.80 7.98 -14.91
N LEU A 170 8.20 6.85 -14.31
CA LEU A 170 7.89 6.53 -12.93
C LEU A 170 9.07 6.83 -12.01
N ARG A 171 10.11 7.56 -12.42
CA ARG A 171 11.29 7.75 -11.58
C ARG A 171 10.95 8.61 -10.35
N GLY A 172 11.23 8.06 -9.17
CA GLY A 172 11.10 8.78 -7.91
C GLY A 172 12.29 9.70 -7.61
N GLY A 173 12.07 10.62 -6.68
CA GLY A 173 13.08 11.49 -6.10
C GLY A 173 13.25 11.25 -4.60
N ASP A 174 13.70 12.29 -3.90
CA ASP A 174 13.71 12.31 -2.43
C ASP A 174 12.28 12.40 -1.85
N ALA A 175 12.17 12.34 -0.53
CA ALA A 175 10.88 12.38 0.15
C ALA A 175 10.06 13.64 -0.16
N SER A 176 10.72 14.80 -0.31
CA SER A 176 10.08 16.08 -0.61
C SER A 176 9.53 16.13 -2.03
N HIS A 177 10.33 15.74 -3.02
CA HIS A 177 9.93 15.58 -4.41
C HIS A 177 8.74 14.63 -4.50
N ASN A 178 8.86 13.48 -3.83
CA ASN A 178 7.82 12.48 -3.87
C ASN A 178 6.52 12.99 -3.23
N ALA A 179 6.59 13.69 -2.10
CA ALA A 179 5.40 14.30 -1.48
C ALA A 179 4.72 15.36 -2.38
N VAL A 180 5.48 16.06 -3.23
CA VAL A 180 4.91 16.98 -4.24
C VAL A 180 4.16 16.20 -5.33
N VAL A 181 4.78 15.14 -5.87
CA VAL A 181 4.13 14.27 -6.88
C VAL A 181 2.86 13.64 -6.33
N ALA A 182 2.89 13.15 -5.09
CA ALA A 182 1.74 12.69 -4.34
C ALA A 182 0.57 13.70 -4.32
N ARG A 183 0.86 14.93 -3.89
CA ARG A 183 -0.14 16.00 -3.79
C ARG A 183 -0.78 16.29 -5.14
N ARG A 184 0.04 16.42 -6.18
CA ARG A 184 -0.40 16.62 -7.57
C ARG A 184 -1.37 15.54 -8.04
N ILE A 185 -1.07 14.27 -7.77
CA ILE A 185 -1.95 13.14 -8.17
C ILE A 185 -3.31 13.26 -7.50
N VAL A 186 -3.37 13.50 -6.19
CA VAL A 186 -4.67 13.62 -5.49
C VAL A 186 -5.41 14.91 -5.83
N GLU A 187 -4.70 15.92 -6.35
CA GLU A 187 -5.25 17.16 -6.91
C GLU A 187 -5.75 17.00 -8.36
N GLY A 188 -5.50 15.85 -9.00
CA GLY A 188 -6.06 15.49 -10.30
C GLY A 188 -5.06 15.45 -11.45
N ASP A 189 -3.77 15.74 -11.23
CA ASP A 189 -2.76 15.71 -12.29
C ASP A 189 -2.77 14.37 -13.04
N THR A 190 -2.75 14.45 -14.37
CA THR A 190 -2.72 13.29 -15.27
C THR A 190 -1.30 12.90 -15.64
N GLY A 191 -1.11 11.63 -16.02
CA GLY A 191 0.15 11.13 -16.56
C GLY A 191 0.54 9.75 -16.00
N PRO A 192 1.72 9.24 -16.39
CA PRO A 192 2.13 7.86 -16.10
C PRO A 192 2.11 7.49 -14.62
N VAL A 193 2.43 8.44 -13.74
CA VAL A 193 2.41 8.21 -12.28
C VAL A 193 0.98 8.04 -11.78
N ARG A 194 0.04 8.84 -12.27
CA ARG A 194 -1.39 8.68 -11.95
C ARG A 194 -1.88 7.32 -12.46
N ASP A 195 -1.48 6.89 -13.65
CA ASP A 195 -1.89 5.60 -14.22
C ASP A 195 -1.40 4.42 -13.36
N ALA A 196 -0.13 4.46 -12.94
CA ALA A 196 0.45 3.47 -12.03
C ALA A 196 -0.25 3.47 -10.66
N VAL A 197 -0.58 4.65 -10.14
CA VAL A 197 -1.41 4.80 -8.94
C VAL A 197 -2.76 4.11 -9.13
N LEU A 198 -3.46 4.44 -10.22
CA LEU A 198 -4.83 4.04 -10.49
C LEU A 198 -5.01 2.53 -10.69
N ILE A 199 -4.07 1.85 -11.36
CA ILE A 199 -4.19 0.40 -11.57
C ILE A 199 -3.95 -0.42 -10.31
N ASN A 200 -2.94 -0.03 -9.54
CA ASN A 200 -2.64 -0.63 -8.25
C ASN A 200 -3.79 -0.40 -7.27
N ALA A 201 -4.34 0.81 -7.34
CA ALA A 201 -5.56 1.16 -6.68
C ALA A 201 -6.72 0.22 -7.05
N ALA A 202 -7.02 0.12 -8.34
CA ALA A 202 -8.10 -0.70 -8.86
C ALA A 202 -8.06 -2.15 -8.30
N ALA A 203 -6.87 -2.72 -8.18
CA ALA A 203 -6.65 -4.04 -7.59
C ALA A 203 -7.08 -4.12 -6.11
N ALA A 204 -6.68 -3.15 -5.27
CA ALA A 204 -7.08 -3.16 -3.86
C ALA A 204 -8.58 -2.87 -3.66
N ILE A 205 -9.21 -2.06 -4.52
CA ILE A 205 -10.68 -1.92 -4.54
C ILE A 205 -11.33 -3.24 -4.94
N ALA A 206 -10.86 -3.88 -6.00
CA ALA A 206 -11.39 -5.17 -6.46
C ALA A 206 -11.33 -6.22 -5.34
N ALA A 207 -10.18 -6.34 -4.68
CA ALA A 207 -10.01 -7.22 -3.52
C ALA A 207 -11.02 -6.89 -2.40
N TYR A 208 -11.24 -5.61 -2.09
CA TYR A 208 -12.18 -5.17 -1.05
C TYR A 208 -13.65 -5.43 -1.43
N ARG A 209 -14.03 -5.18 -2.69
CA ARG A 209 -15.40 -5.35 -3.18
C ARG A 209 -15.76 -6.82 -3.40
N GLY A 210 -14.76 -7.67 -3.59
CA GLY A 210 -14.92 -9.09 -3.86
C GLY A 210 -14.40 -9.45 -5.25
N LEU A 211 -13.75 -10.62 -5.32
CA LEU A 211 -13.06 -11.12 -6.51
C LEU A 211 -13.83 -12.27 -7.18
N ASP A 212 -15.12 -12.42 -6.90
CA ASP A 212 -15.97 -13.42 -7.55
C ASP A 212 -16.13 -13.11 -9.05
N GLY A 213 -15.98 -14.12 -9.90
CA GLY A 213 -16.09 -13.99 -11.36
C GLY A 213 -14.80 -13.49 -12.02
N ASP A 214 -14.91 -12.72 -13.09
CA ASP A 214 -13.76 -12.25 -13.85
C ASP A 214 -13.02 -11.10 -13.14
N VAL A 215 -11.76 -11.37 -12.73
CA VAL A 215 -10.89 -10.40 -12.07
C VAL A 215 -10.64 -9.14 -12.89
N ARG A 216 -10.61 -9.23 -14.24
CA ARG A 216 -10.42 -8.06 -15.11
C ARG A 216 -11.61 -7.12 -15.02
N ALA A 217 -12.82 -7.65 -15.07
CA ALA A 217 -14.04 -6.86 -14.87
C ALA A 217 -14.07 -6.18 -13.48
N ARG A 218 -13.63 -6.89 -12.43
CA ARG A 218 -13.53 -6.33 -11.06
C ARG A 218 -12.51 -5.20 -10.97
N MET A 219 -11.33 -5.37 -11.56
CA MET A 219 -10.32 -4.34 -11.63
C MET A 219 -10.77 -3.16 -12.49
N ALA A 220 -11.42 -3.37 -13.63
CA ALA A 220 -11.95 -2.27 -14.45
C ALA A 220 -12.99 -1.42 -13.68
N ALA A 221 -13.83 -2.06 -12.86
CA ALA A 221 -14.73 -1.34 -11.95
C ALA A 221 -13.98 -0.57 -10.86
N GLY A 222 -12.97 -1.21 -10.25
CA GLY A 222 -12.09 -0.56 -9.28
C GLY A 222 -11.34 0.64 -9.86
N LEU A 223 -10.92 0.57 -11.13
CA LEU A 223 -10.22 1.66 -11.83
C LEU A 223 -11.12 2.88 -11.99
N ARG A 224 -12.38 2.68 -12.36
CA ARG A 224 -13.37 3.77 -12.44
C ARG A 224 -13.64 4.39 -11.06
N GLU A 225 -13.77 3.58 -10.02
CA GLU A 225 -13.95 4.07 -8.65
C GLU A 225 -12.72 4.86 -8.16
N ALA A 226 -11.51 4.39 -8.49
CA ALA A 226 -10.26 5.06 -8.18
C ALA A 226 -10.11 6.42 -8.88
N ALA A 227 -10.39 6.46 -10.18
CA ALA A 227 -10.36 7.69 -10.97
C ALA A 227 -11.39 8.70 -10.43
N ALA A 228 -12.63 8.27 -10.19
CA ALA A 228 -13.67 9.13 -9.62
C ALA A 228 -13.27 9.70 -8.23
N ALA A 229 -12.57 8.91 -7.40
CA ALA A 229 -12.08 9.39 -6.10
C ALA A 229 -11.04 10.51 -6.22
N ILE A 230 -10.15 10.43 -7.22
CA ILE A 230 -9.19 11.49 -7.54
C ILE A 230 -9.91 12.71 -8.14
N ASP A 231 -10.69 12.49 -9.21
CA ASP A 231 -11.28 13.58 -10.01
C ASP A 231 -12.34 14.40 -9.24
N SER A 232 -13.02 13.77 -8.28
CA SER A 232 -13.96 14.47 -7.38
C SER A 232 -13.27 15.21 -6.21
N GLY A 233 -11.95 15.07 -6.06
CA GLY A 233 -11.18 15.57 -4.93
C GLY A 233 -11.40 14.80 -3.62
N ALA A 234 -12.10 13.67 -3.64
CA ALA A 234 -12.33 12.84 -2.44
C ALA A 234 -11.03 12.25 -1.88
N ALA A 235 -10.08 11.89 -2.75
CA ALA A 235 -8.74 11.45 -2.37
C ALA A 235 -8.00 12.55 -1.61
N LYS A 236 -7.95 13.78 -2.16
CA LYS A 236 -7.35 14.94 -1.49
C LYS A 236 -7.99 15.23 -0.13
N LYS A 237 -9.32 15.27 -0.05
CA LYS A 237 -10.05 15.47 1.22
C LYS A 237 -9.74 14.40 2.26
N THR A 238 -9.46 13.17 1.81
CA THR A 238 -9.08 12.08 2.71
C THR A 238 -7.65 12.26 3.23
N LEU A 239 -6.72 12.65 2.37
CA LEU A 239 -5.36 12.99 2.77
C LEU A 239 -5.34 14.17 3.78
N ASP A 240 -6.07 15.24 3.49
CA ASP A 240 -6.17 16.42 4.36
C ASP A 240 -6.74 16.05 5.74
N ARG A 241 -7.85 15.28 5.77
CA ARG A 241 -8.44 14.79 7.03
C ARG A 241 -7.49 13.87 7.79
N TRP A 242 -6.74 13.02 7.09
CA TRP A 242 -5.80 12.13 7.72
C TRP A 242 -4.63 12.88 8.38
N ALA A 243 -4.06 13.86 7.69
CA ALA A 243 -3.02 14.73 8.23
C ALA A 243 -3.52 15.49 9.47
N GLN A 244 -4.73 16.05 9.41
CA GLN A 244 -5.36 16.74 10.54
C GLN A 244 -5.59 15.81 11.74
N ALA A 245 -6.20 14.64 11.51
CA ALA A 245 -6.42 13.65 12.57
C ALA A 245 -5.10 13.21 13.20
N ALA A 246 -4.09 12.90 12.39
CA ALA A 246 -2.77 12.49 12.88
C ALA A 246 -2.11 13.59 13.73
N ALA A 247 -2.19 14.85 13.31
CA ALA A 247 -1.66 15.99 14.07
C ALA A 247 -2.37 16.18 15.42
N GLN A 248 -3.70 16.08 15.46
CA GLN A 248 -4.48 16.16 16.69
C GLN A 248 -4.10 15.04 17.68
N GLN A 249 -3.98 13.81 17.18
CA GLN A 249 -3.59 12.67 18.02
C GLN A 249 -2.16 12.81 18.54
N ASN A 250 -1.25 13.38 17.75
CA ASN A 250 0.13 13.63 18.18
C ASN A 250 0.18 14.66 19.31
N GLY A 251 -0.55 15.78 19.18
CA GLY A 251 -0.62 16.81 20.22
C GLY A 251 -1.22 16.32 21.53
N LEU A 252 -2.26 15.49 21.48
CA LEU A 252 -2.85 14.86 22.66
C LEU A 252 -1.87 13.91 23.36
N THR A 253 -1.07 13.18 22.58
CA THR A 253 -0.06 12.26 23.12
C THR A 253 1.04 13.05 23.84
N SER A 254 1.56 14.13 23.25
CA SER A 254 2.57 14.98 23.89
C SER A 254 2.08 15.62 25.19
N GLN A 255 0.86 16.16 25.22
CA GLN A 255 0.27 16.77 26.44
C GLN A 255 0.02 15.75 27.56
N SER A 256 -0.27 14.49 27.21
CA SER A 256 -0.45 13.42 28.21
C SER A 256 0.87 12.97 28.84
N VAL A 257 1.98 13.03 28.08
CA VAL A 257 3.33 12.73 28.58
C VAL A 257 3.81 13.85 29.52
N ASP A 258 3.61 15.12 29.15
CA ASP A 258 4.00 16.26 29.98
C ASP A 258 3.24 16.34 31.31
N ARG A 259 2.01 15.81 31.39
CA ARG A 259 1.24 15.71 32.64
C ARG A 259 1.59 14.50 33.51
N ALA A 260 2.34 13.54 32.98
CA ALA A 260 2.71 12.31 33.67
C ALA A 260 4.11 12.36 34.30
N ILE A 261 4.82 13.48 34.19
CA ILE A 261 6.09 13.72 34.87
C ILE A 261 5.79 14.54 36.14
N PRO A 262 5.91 13.95 37.35
CA PRO A 262 5.82 14.70 38.61
C PRO A 262 7.02 15.63 38.82
#